data_AF-A0A2E8U719-F1
#
_entry.id   AF-A0A2E8U719-F1
#
_cell.length_a   1.000
_cell.length_b   1.000
_cell.length_c   1.000
_cell.angle_alpha   90.00
_cell.angle_beta   90.00
_cell.angle_gamma   90.00
#
_symmetry.space_group_name_H-M   'P 1'
#
loop_
_entity.id
_entity.type
_entity.pdbx_description
1 polymer ?
#
loop_
_entity_poly.entity_id
_entity_poly.type
_entity_poly.pdbx_seq_one_letter_code
_entity_poly.pdbx_strand_id
1 'polypeptide(L)' 'MFNKVFLTDLAERAVSTALQAWAAAFAVPGPDVLDSVKVGLVAGLVSVAKSISARKVGDDSASIARVSEQ' A
#
# COMPACT_ATOMS: atom_id res chain seq x y z
N MET A 1 11.35 -0.14 13.93
CA MET A 1 11.73 1.28 14.11
C MET A 1 11.15 2.13 12.98
N PHE A 2 10.27 3.08 13.28
CA PHE A 2 9.68 4.00 12.31
C PHE A 2 10.70 5.11 11.99
N ASN A 3 11.55 4.88 10.99
CA ASN A 3 12.53 5.86 10.49
C ASN A 3 11.94 6.65 9.30
N LYS A 4 12.49 7.83 9.00
CA LYS A 4 12.11 8.68 7.88
C LYS A 4 12.02 7.92 6.56
N VAL A 5 13.02 7.09 6.23
CA VAL A 5 13.02 6.26 5.01
C VAL A 5 11.82 5.32 4.95
N PHE A 6 11.48 4.68 6.07
CA PHE A 6 10.32 3.80 6.14
C PHE A 6 9.01 4.58 6.02
N LEU A 7 8.89 5.73 6.68
CA LEU A 7 7.69 6.56 6.62
C LEU A 7 7.48 7.13 5.21
N THR A 8 8.55 7.46 4.50
CA THR A 8 8.50 7.88 3.08
C THR A 8 8.05 6.73 2.19
N ASP A 9 8.67 5.54 2.28
CA ASP A 9 8.25 4.35 1.51
C ASP A 9 6.78 3.97 1.79
N LEU A 10 6.39 4.03 3.06
CA LEU A 10 5.02 3.78 3.50
C LEU A 10 4.04 4.77 2.86
N ALA A 11 4.36 6.07 2.90
CA ALA A 11 3.51 7.12 2.35
C ALA A 11 3.38 6.99 0.82
N GLU A 12 4.49 6.76 0.12
CA GLU A 12 4.48 6.55 -1.34
C GLU A 12 3.62 5.34 -1.71
N ARG A 13 3.81 4.21 -1.03
CA ARG A 13 3.02 2.99 -1.28
C ARG A 13 1.55 3.18 -0.95
N ALA A 14 1.22 3.87 0.13
CA ALA A 14 -0.17 4.17 0.51
C ALA A 14 -0.85 5.07 -0.53
N VAL A 15 -0.17 6.13 -0.97
CA VAL A 15 -0.69 7.06 -1.99
C VAL A 15 -0.83 6.39 -3.34
N SER A 16 0.17 5.64 -3.80
CA SER A 16 0.08 4.89 -5.07
C SER A 16 -1.06 3.87 -5.04
N THR A 17 -1.21 3.12 -3.94
CA THR A 17 -2.31 2.16 -3.79
C THR A 17 -3.67 2.86 -3.79
N ALA A 18 -3.77 3.99 -3.09
CA ALA A 18 -5.00 4.77 -3.03
C ALA A 18 -5.40 5.33 -4.40
N LEU A 19 -4.45 5.87 -5.15
CA LEU A 19 -4.69 6.40 -6.49
C LEU A 19 -5.05 5.29 -7.49
N GLN A 20 -4.38 4.14 -7.43
CA GLN A 20 -4.70 2.99 -8.29
C GLN A 20 -6.10 2.45 -8.02
N ALA A 21 -6.47 2.28 -6.73
CA ALA A 21 -7.79 1.81 -6.35
C ALA A 21 -8.88 2.85 -6.66
N TRP A 22 -8.59 4.14 -6.49
CA TRP A 22 -9.48 5.23 -6.90
C TRP A 22 -9.71 5.22 -8.41
N ALA A 23 -8.65 5.18 -9.21
CA ALA A 23 -8.74 5.16 -10.67
C ALA A 23 -9.51 3.93 -11.17
N ALA A 24 -9.26 2.76 -10.56
CA ALA A 24 -10.01 1.55 -10.87
C ALA A 24 -11.50 1.69 -10.53
N ALA A 25 -11.85 2.25 -9.38
CA ALA A 25 -13.24 2.48 -8.98
C ALA A 25 -13.94 3.55 -9.84
N PHE A 26 -13.21 4.57 -10.27
CA PHE A 26 -13.72 5.62 -11.15
C PHE A 26 -13.96 5.13 -12.58
N ALA A 27 -13.14 4.18 -13.06
CA ALA A 27 -13.29 3.60 -14.40
C ALA A 27 -14.51 2.65 -14.52
N VAL A 28 -15.10 2.23 -13.40
CA VAL A 28 -16.31 1.39 -13.41
C VAL A 28 -17.54 2.29 -13.58
N PRO A 29 -18.41 2.06 -14.58
CA PRO A 29 -19.68 2.76 -14.67
C PRO A 29 -20.59 2.32 -13.52
N GLY A 30 -20.93 3.23 -12.60
CA GLY A 30 -21.85 2.95 -11.49
C GLY A 30 -21.62 3.75 -10.20
N PRO A 31 -20.39 3.80 -9.65
CA PRO A 31 -20.12 4.53 -8.41
C PRO A 31 -20.03 6.03 -8.67
N ASP A 32 -20.61 6.83 -7.77
CA ASP A 32 -20.38 8.27 -7.75
C ASP A 32 -18.90 8.58 -7.51
N VAL A 33 -18.45 9.75 -7.99
CA VAL A 33 -17.06 10.21 -7.83
C VAL A 33 -16.65 10.17 -6.35
N LEU A 34 -17.56 10.56 -5.45
CA LEU A 34 -17.33 10.52 -4.01
C LEU A 34 -17.11 9.09 -3.48
N ASP A 35 -17.83 8.10 -4.01
CA ASP A 35 -17.68 6.70 -3.59
C ASP A 35 -16.39 6.08 -4.12
N SER A 36 -15.97 6.43 -5.35
CA SER A 36 -14.66 6.01 -5.86
C SER A 36 -13.50 6.51 -4.98
N VAL A 37 -13.58 7.76 -4.49
CA VAL A 37 -12.57 8.36 -3.60
C VAL A 37 -12.50 7.62 -2.27
N LYS A 38 -13.64 7.22 -1.70
CA LYS A 38 -13.68 6.39 -0.49
C LYS A 38 -12.98 5.05 -0.70
N VAL A 39 -13.19 4.40 -1.85
CA VAL A 39 -12.51 3.13 -2.20
C VAL A 39 -10.99 3.32 -2.23
N GLY A 40 -10.51 4.38 -2.88
CA GLY A 40 -9.09 4.73 -2.88
C GLY A 40 -8.53 4.94 -1.48
N LEU A 41 -9.23 5.72 -0.65
CA LEU A 41 -8.80 6.01 0.73
C LEU A 41 -8.73 4.74 1.59
N VAL A 42 -9.74 3.87 1.50
CA VAL A 42 -9.76 2.59 2.23
C VAL A 42 -8.59 1.71 1.78
N ALA A 43 -8.33 1.61 0.47
CA ALA A 43 -7.21 0.83 -0.04
C ALA A 43 -5.84 1.36 0.44
N GLY A 44 -5.68 2.68 0.50
CA GLY A 44 -4.49 3.32 1.07
C GLY A 44 -4.28 2.96 2.54
N LEU A 45 -5.34 3.02 3.36
CA LEU A 45 -5.27 2.64 4.77
C LEU A 45 -4.97 1.15 4.96
N VAL A 46 -5.53 0.27 4.13
CA VAL A 46 -5.22 -1.17 4.14
C VAL A 46 -3.76 -1.43 3.80
N SER A 47 -3.20 -0.70 2.84
CA SER A 47 -1.77 -0.77 2.49
C SER A 47 -0.87 -0.40 3.68
N VAL A 48 -1.25 0.65 4.42
CA VAL A 48 -0.57 1.05 5.66
C VAL A 48 -0.69 -0.02 6.75
N ALA A 49 -1.88 -0.59 6.94
CA ALA A 49 -2.08 -1.65 7.93
C ALA A 49 -1.25 -2.90 7.60
N LYS A 50 -1.17 -3.28 6.32
CA LYS A 50 -0.36 -4.41 5.85
C LYS A 50 1.12 -4.20 6.06
N SER A 51 1.66 -3.03 5.71
CA SER A 51 3.09 -2.74 5.89
C SER A 51 3.49 -2.68 7.36
N ILE A 52 2.62 -2.20 8.26
CA ILE A 52 2.84 -2.25 9.71
C ILE A 52 2.77 -3.70 10.22
N SER A 53 1.78 -4.47 9.76
CA SER A 53 1.59 -5.87 10.17
C SER A 53 2.74 -6.76 9.71
N ALA A 54 3.25 -6.58 8.48
CA ALA A 54 4.41 -7.31 7.96
C ALA A 54 5.67 -7.13 8.84
N ARG A 55 5.82 -5.96 9.47
CA ARG A 55 6.90 -5.72 10.43
C ARG A 55 6.69 -6.41 11.77
N LYS A 56 5.43 -6.56 12.20
CA LYS A 56 5.08 -7.23 13.46
C LYS A 56 5.22 -8.74 13.37
N VAL A 57 4.94 -9.32 12.20
CA VAL A 57 5.05 -10.76 11.95
C VAL A 57 6.49 -11.20 11.70
N GLY A 58 7.44 -10.25 11.52
CA GLY A 58 8.82 -10.57 11.24
C GLY A 58 8.93 -11.28 9.90
N ASP A 59 8.59 -10.57 8.82
CA ASP A 59 8.75 -11.13 7.49
C ASP A 59 10.24 -11.16 7.10
N ASP A 60 10.93 -12.22 7.54
CA ASP A 60 12.25 -12.65 7.08
C ASP A 60 12.25 -13.04 5.59
N SER A 61 11.10 -13.06 4.93
CA SER A 61 10.96 -13.46 3.52
C SER A 61 11.32 -12.35 2.52
N ALA A 62 11.55 -11.11 2.98
CA ALA A 62 11.90 -9.99 2.10
C ALA A 62 13.42 -9.81 1.89
N SER A 63 14.25 -10.79 2.28
CA SER A 63 15.65 -10.84 1.83
C SER A 63 15.74 -11.36 0.40
N ILE A 64 15.37 -10.51 -0.56
CA ILE A 64 15.80 -10.62 -1.97
C ILE A 64 17.35 -10.49 -2.08
N ALA A 65 18.07 -10.34 -0.98
CA ALA A 65 19.53 -10.40 -0.93
C ALA A 65 20.11 -11.83 -0.90
N ARG A 66 19.29 -12.90 -0.90
CA ARG A 66 19.78 -14.31 -0.87
C ARG A 66 19.54 -15.13 -2.15
N VAL A 67 19.14 -14.50 -3.26
CA VAL A 67 18.95 -15.21 -4.56
C VAL A 67 20.10 -14.95 -5.54
N SER A 68 21.12 -14.17 -5.16
CA SER A 68 22.31 -13.91 -6.00
C SER A 68 23.59 -14.63 -5.55
N GLU A 69 23.49 -15.62 -4.65
CA GLU A 69 24.62 -16.48 -4.26
C GLU A 69 24.19 -17.96 -4.28
N GLN A 70 23.90 -18.50 -5.47
CA GLN A 70 24.04 -19.92 -5.79
C GLN A 70 24.41 -20.11 -7.26
#